data_AF-A0A0F9AW71-F1
#
_entry.id   AF-A0A0F9AW71-F1
#
_cell.length_a   1.000
_cell.length_b   1.000
_cell.length_c   1.000
_cell.angle_alpha   90.00
_cell.angle_beta   90.00
_cell.angle_gamma   90.00
#
_symmetry.space_group_name_H-M   'P 1'
#
loop_
_entity.id
_entity.type
_entity.pdbx_description
1 polymer ?
#
loop_
_entity_poly.entity_id
_entity_poly.type
_entity_poly.pdbx_seq_one_letter_code
_entity_poly.pdbx_strand_id
1 'polypeptide(L)'
;MQSSMGSKGSQGKLEVIKAVSERIPMNSLGLPEGFYRPDMLPNSLNGANGSDGGNYVGSNAHSVSELDSPNVHKPPLDAGTAGEPHQELVVVPERDGEDVSHTNVSYPVPGAPQGQKELDRRTLAAAFVPLSYDEGFPTLPDGSPFWEQLEFEPLNAFNAFRAYLAQGRTGARQLFSLDDFLSKQQAADEKAKESSDADDPLCDPNLYDPTTVHMDTINPNLAVVEVLTEFFHLYYWSLRARSYDLFRAVVARRTREERALSIESTHYIRAEALLNRLYMAMNDDEFFEQLTPKAMIDLYKELTRVMRISSGLPGSGPLEGQAPQQTSVELILREASQGFIADDGQGTEAEYSRHVRDTILS
;
A
#
# COMPACT_ATOMS: atom_id res chain seq x y z
N MET A 1 30.87 -18.62 -26.78
CA MET A 1 31.16 -19.58 -25.69
C MET A 1 31.48 -18.93 -24.32
N GLN A 2 31.29 -17.61 -24.12
CA GLN A 2 31.58 -16.96 -22.82
C GLN A 2 30.34 -16.74 -21.90
N SER A 3 29.11 -17.07 -22.34
CA SER A 3 27.89 -16.78 -21.55
C SER A 3 27.52 -17.82 -20.47
N SER A 4 28.29 -18.90 -20.29
CA SER A 4 27.93 -19.99 -19.38
C SER A 4 28.41 -19.81 -17.93
N MET A 5 29.22 -18.80 -17.62
CA MET A 5 29.80 -18.64 -16.27
C MET A 5 28.99 -17.75 -15.31
N GLY A 6 27.99 -17.00 -15.78
CA GLY A 6 27.16 -16.12 -14.93
C GLY A 6 26.06 -16.83 -14.13
N SER A 7 25.59 -18.00 -14.56
CA SER A 7 24.37 -18.64 -14.02
C SER A 7 24.55 -19.28 -12.63
N LYS A 8 25.77 -19.68 -12.24
CA LYS A 8 25.97 -20.35 -10.93
C LYS A 8 25.84 -19.40 -9.74
N GLY A 9 26.16 -18.12 -9.92
CA GLY A 9 26.08 -17.11 -8.85
C GLY A 9 24.63 -16.74 -8.50
N SER A 10 23.77 -16.61 -9.51
CA SER A 10 22.35 -16.26 -9.31
C SER A 10 21.58 -17.35 -8.60
N GLN A 11 21.83 -18.63 -8.92
CA GLN A 11 21.15 -19.75 -8.29
C GLN A 11 21.37 -19.81 -6.77
N GLY A 12 22.61 -19.63 -6.30
CA GLY A 12 22.91 -19.62 -4.86
C GLY A 12 22.22 -18.47 -4.13
N LYS A 13 22.18 -17.29 -4.75
CA LYS A 13 21.51 -16.11 -4.19
C LYS A 13 19.99 -16.30 -4.11
N LEU A 14 19.41 -16.90 -5.14
CA LEU A 14 17.99 -17.24 -5.20
C LEU A 14 17.59 -18.20 -4.08
N GLU A 15 18.41 -19.22 -3.80
CA GLU A 15 18.18 -20.15 -2.69
C GLU A 15 18.20 -19.45 -1.32
N VAL A 16 19.17 -18.55 -1.11
CA VAL A 16 19.26 -17.75 0.12
C VAL A 16 18.00 -16.90 0.31
N ILE A 17 17.56 -16.20 -0.74
CA ILE A 17 16.37 -15.34 -0.65
C ILE A 17 15.10 -16.15 -0.43
N LYS A 18 14.95 -17.30 -1.09
CA LYS A 18 13.82 -18.21 -0.82
C LYS A 18 13.79 -18.63 0.65
N ALA A 19 14.92 -19.12 1.17
CA ALA A 19 15.03 -19.57 2.57
C ALA A 19 14.79 -18.43 3.59
N VAL A 20 15.23 -17.21 3.28
CA VAL A 20 15.04 -16.04 4.14
C VAL A 20 13.61 -15.48 4.02
N SER A 21 13.00 -15.52 2.83
CA SER A 21 11.65 -15.03 2.59
C SER A 21 10.57 -15.82 3.34
N GLU A 22 10.80 -17.12 3.57
CA GLU A 22 9.93 -17.97 4.38
C GLU A 22 9.91 -17.58 5.87
N ARG A 23 10.89 -16.79 6.31
CA ARG A 23 11.06 -16.34 7.70
C ARG A 23 10.69 -14.88 7.91
N ILE A 24 10.13 -14.22 6.89
CA ILE A 24 9.68 -12.84 7.03
C ILE A 24 8.57 -12.80 8.10
N PRO A 25 8.71 -11.97 9.14
CA PRO A 25 7.66 -11.82 10.15
C PRO A 25 6.38 -11.29 9.49
N MET A 26 5.26 -11.88 9.87
CA MET A 26 3.93 -11.50 9.39
C MET A 26 3.17 -10.84 10.54
N ASN A 27 2.50 -9.74 10.24
CA ASN A 27 1.63 -9.06 11.21
C ASN A 27 0.32 -9.84 11.44
N SER A 28 -0.55 -9.33 12.32
CA SER A 28 -1.86 -9.91 12.62
C SER A 28 -2.81 -10.03 11.41
N LEU A 29 -2.53 -9.29 10.33
CA LEU A 29 -3.29 -9.34 9.06
C LEU A 29 -2.70 -10.35 8.06
N GLY A 30 -1.65 -11.09 8.44
CA GLY A 30 -0.94 -12.01 7.54
C GLY A 30 -0.18 -11.28 6.41
N LEU A 31 0.20 -10.02 6.64
CA LEU A 31 1.01 -9.21 5.74
C LEU A 31 2.44 -9.11 6.25
N PRO A 32 3.45 -9.03 5.36
CA PRO A 32 4.85 -9.00 5.76
C PRO A 32 5.22 -7.71 6.49
N GLU A 33 5.85 -7.77 7.66
CA GLU A 33 6.32 -6.56 8.38
C GLU A 33 7.55 -5.91 7.73
N GLY A 34 8.17 -6.58 6.77
CA GLY A 34 9.33 -6.09 6.04
C GLY A 34 9.80 -7.05 4.96
N PHE A 35 10.94 -6.76 4.35
CA PHE A 35 11.60 -7.65 3.39
C PHE A 35 13.11 -7.55 3.52
N TYR A 36 13.85 -8.52 2.97
CA TYR A 36 15.31 -8.52 3.02
C TYR A 36 15.91 -8.05 1.69
N ARG A 37 16.87 -7.14 1.74
CA ARG A 37 17.64 -6.64 0.60
C ARG A 37 18.51 -7.73 -0.02
N PRO A 38 18.23 -8.19 -1.25
CA PRO A 38 19.02 -9.19 -1.96
C PRO A 38 20.50 -8.82 -2.07
N ASP A 39 20.83 -7.55 -2.29
CA ASP A 39 22.20 -7.04 -2.43
C ASP A 39 23.02 -7.11 -1.13
N MET A 40 22.36 -7.18 0.03
CA MET A 40 23.01 -7.29 1.34
C MET A 40 23.10 -8.72 1.86
N LEU A 41 22.52 -9.69 1.15
CA LEU A 41 22.54 -11.10 1.51
C LEU A 41 23.75 -11.82 0.88
N PRO A 42 24.28 -12.88 1.52
CA PRO A 42 25.37 -13.66 0.94
C PRO A 42 24.92 -14.38 -0.34
N ASN A 43 25.81 -14.50 -1.32
CA ASN A 43 25.52 -15.15 -2.61
C ASN A 43 25.32 -16.67 -2.51
N SER A 44 25.67 -17.29 -1.38
CA SER A 44 25.43 -18.72 -1.16
C SER A 44 25.34 -19.02 0.33
N LEU A 45 24.52 -20.01 0.68
CA LEU A 45 24.45 -20.54 2.05
C LEU A 45 25.78 -21.21 2.47
N ASN A 46 26.63 -21.60 1.51
CA ASN A 46 27.75 -22.51 1.77
C ASN A 46 29.05 -21.85 2.21
N GLY A 47 29.19 -20.52 2.09
CA GLY A 47 30.46 -19.80 2.32
C GLY A 47 30.89 -19.62 3.77
N ALA A 48 30.01 -19.79 4.76
CA ALA A 48 30.30 -19.37 6.14
C ALA A 48 31.27 -20.28 6.93
N ASN A 49 31.55 -21.51 6.44
CA ASN A 49 32.40 -22.47 7.17
C ASN A 49 33.86 -22.51 6.67
N GLY A 50 34.24 -21.66 5.72
CA GLY A 50 35.62 -21.54 5.25
C GLY A 50 36.36 -20.49 6.07
N SER A 51 37.24 -20.93 6.96
CA SER A 51 38.19 -20.13 7.72
C SER A 51 39.25 -19.46 6.83
N ASP A 52 38.84 -18.61 5.89
CA ASP A 52 39.76 -17.84 5.06
C ASP A 52 39.95 -16.46 5.69
N GLY A 53 40.99 -16.35 6.53
CA GLY A 53 41.37 -15.15 7.26
C GLY A 53 41.97 -14.06 6.36
N GLY A 54 41.28 -13.69 5.28
CA GLY A 54 41.83 -12.81 4.25
C GLY A 54 40.84 -11.75 3.77
N ASN A 55 41.00 -10.54 4.27
CA ASN A 55 40.71 -9.29 3.56
C ASN A 55 39.24 -9.05 3.15
N TYR A 56 38.40 -8.68 4.13
CA TYR A 56 37.31 -7.75 3.85
C TYR A 56 37.94 -6.41 3.42
N VAL A 57 38.09 -6.23 2.10
CA VAL A 57 38.45 -4.95 1.49
C VAL A 57 37.35 -3.96 1.86
N GLY A 58 37.74 -2.93 2.60
CA GLY A 58 36.85 -1.91 3.14
C GLY A 58 35.94 -1.33 2.06
N SER A 59 34.64 -1.61 2.20
CA SER A 59 33.63 -0.67 1.73
C SER A 59 33.60 0.45 2.76
N ASN A 60 33.92 1.66 2.31
CA ASN A 60 33.76 2.91 3.05
C ASN A 60 32.32 3.01 3.57
N ALA A 61 32.07 2.51 4.77
CA ALA A 61 31.05 3.08 5.62
C ALA A 61 31.59 4.45 6.03
N HIS A 62 31.09 5.50 5.39
CA HIS A 62 31.19 6.82 5.99
C HIS A 62 30.56 6.72 7.38
N SER A 63 31.41 6.77 8.42
CA SER A 63 30.98 7.17 9.75
C SER A 63 30.21 8.47 9.58
N VAL A 64 28.89 8.39 9.71
CA VAL A 64 28.05 9.56 9.94
C VAL A 64 28.51 10.11 11.27
N SER A 65 29.40 11.09 11.16
CA SER A 65 29.82 11.90 12.28
C SER A 65 28.60 12.72 12.68
N GLU A 66 28.25 12.63 13.95
CA GLU A 66 27.44 13.58 14.71
C GLU A 66 27.66 15.00 14.17
N LEU A 67 26.72 15.46 13.33
CA LEU A 67 26.69 16.83 12.85
C LEU A 67 25.94 17.64 13.89
N ASP A 68 26.69 18.48 14.59
CA ASP A 68 26.22 19.61 15.37
C ASP A 68 25.02 20.28 14.69
N SER A 69 23.94 20.41 15.45
CA SER A 69 22.77 21.17 15.07
C SER A 69 23.16 22.64 14.82
N PRO A 70 22.88 23.22 13.64
CA PRO A 70 23.08 24.64 13.45
C PRO A 70 22.04 25.41 14.28
N ASN A 71 22.56 26.28 15.15
CA ASN A 71 21.85 27.26 15.94
C ASN A 71 21.03 28.19 15.00
N VAL A 72 19.73 27.92 14.85
CA VAL A 72 18.82 28.75 14.07
C VAL A 72 18.44 29.98 14.89
N HIS A 73 18.94 31.14 14.43
CA HIS A 73 18.47 32.45 14.85
C HIS A 73 16.95 32.58 14.64
N LYS A 74 16.20 32.71 15.74
CA LYS A 74 14.81 33.18 15.74
C LYS A 74 14.75 34.63 15.23
N PRO A 75 13.91 34.95 14.23
CA PRO A 75 13.49 36.33 14.00
C PRO A 75 12.46 36.75 15.08
N PRO A 76 12.37 38.05 15.42
CA PRO A 76 11.34 38.55 16.32
C PRO A 76 10.01 38.62 15.57
N LEU A 77 9.00 37.91 16.05
CA LEU A 77 7.62 38.06 15.57
C LEU A 77 6.83 38.89 16.57
N ASP A 78 6.32 39.99 16.03
CA ASP A 78 5.48 40.99 16.67
C ASP A 78 4.14 40.42 17.17
N ALA A 79 3.64 41.11 18.19
CA ALA A 79 2.41 40.83 18.90
C ALA A 79 1.15 40.93 18.01
N GLY A 80 0.22 39.98 18.20
CA GLY A 80 -1.07 39.96 17.52
C GLY A 80 -2.06 39.00 18.17
N THR A 81 -2.59 39.43 19.31
CA THR A 81 -3.64 38.85 20.15
C THR A 81 -4.90 38.38 19.41
N ALA A 82 -5.34 37.13 19.63
CA ALA A 82 -6.74 36.74 19.90
C ALA A 82 -6.79 35.25 20.30
N GLY A 83 -7.52 34.94 21.37
CA GLY A 83 -7.39 33.71 22.14
C GLY A 83 -8.04 32.46 21.53
N GLU A 84 -7.39 31.33 21.79
CA GLU A 84 -7.93 29.98 21.64
C GLU A 84 -7.91 29.22 22.99
N PRO A 85 -8.84 28.27 23.19
CA PRO A 85 -9.07 27.62 24.46
C PRO A 85 -8.03 26.53 24.77
N HIS A 86 -7.66 26.46 26.06
CA HIS A 86 -6.72 25.52 26.65
C HIS A 86 -6.95 24.06 26.23
N GLN A 87 -5.98 23.47 25.53
CA GLN A 87 -5.75 22.03 25.54
C GLN A 87 -4.75 21.69 26.64
N GLU A 88 -5.16 20.79 27.52
CA GLU A 88 -4.40 20.27 28.64
C GLU A 88 -3.28 19.36 28.12
N LEU A 89 -2.02 19.82 28.24
CA LEU A 89 -0.83 19.08 27.86
C LEU A 89 -0.68 17.85 28.77
N VAL A 90 -0.92 16.66 28.22
CA VAL A 90 -0.56 15.39 28.84
C VAL A 90 0.97 15.25 28.76
N VAL A 91 1.63 15.43 29.91
CA VAL A 91 3.05 15.17 30.10
C VAL A 91 3.28 13.65 30.03
N VAL A 92 3.86 13.19 28.91
CA VAL A 92 4.36 11.82 28.77
C VAL A 92 5.72 11.75 29.47
N PRO A 93 5.95 10.83 30.43
CA PRO A 93 7.22 10.72 31.10
C PRO A 93 8.29 10.15 30.15
N GLU A 94 9.42 10.84 30.05
CA GLU A 94 10.66 10.34 29.43
C GLU A 94 11.04 9.01 30.09
N ARG A 95 11.11 7.94 29.28
CA ARG A 95 11.68 6.66 29.70
C ARG A 95 13.18 6.71 29.45
N ASP A 96 13.93 6.68 30.53
CA ASP A 96 15.38 6.55 30.55
C ASP A 96 15.83 5.34 29.72
N GLY A 97 16.85 5.57 28.87
CA GLY A 97 17.43 4.58 27.98
C GLY A 97 18.09 3.44 28.73
N GLU A 98 17.48 2.25 28.66
CA GLU A 98 18.17 1.01 28.98
C GLU A 98 19.04 0.60 27.78
N ASP A 99 20.35 0.57 28.01
CA ASP A 99 21.35 -0.04 27.13
C ASP A 99 20.99 -1.52 26.89
N VAL A 100 20.32 -1.78 25.76
CA VAL A 100 20.04 -3.14 25.30
C VAL A 100 21.34 -3.74 24.77
N SER A 101 22.13 -4.31 25.68
CA SER A 101 23.23 -5.20 25.32
C SER A 101 22.69 -6.35 24.47
N HIS A 102 22.96 -6.30 23.17
CA HIS A 102 22.57 -7.33 22.20
C HIS A 102 23.31 -8.65 22.49
N THR A 103 22.84 -9.42 23.47
CA THR A 103 23.23 -10.82 23.62
C THR A 103 22.78 -11.56 22.36
N ASN A 104 23.74 -12.12 21.62
CA ASN A 104 23.51 -13.02 20.50
C ASN A 104 22.80 -14.29 21.00
N VAL A 105 21.48 -14.22 21.22
CA VAL A 105 20.64 -15.39 21.44
C VAL A 105 20.50 -16.06 20.08
N SER A 106 21.29 -17.11 19.86
CA SER A 106 21.00 -18.08 18.79
C SER A 106 19.73 -18.82 19.21
N TYR A 107 18.71 -18.79 18.35
CA TYR A 107 17.47 -19.50 18.59
C TYR A 107 17.58 -20.87 17.93
N PRO A 108 17.84 -21.96 18.68
CA PRO A 108 17.84 -23.29 18.11
C PRO A 108 16.42 -23.65 17.69
N VAL A 109 16.21 -23.85 16.38
CA VAL A 109 14.94 -24.33 15.83
C VAL A 109 14.82 -25.83 16.14
N PRO A 110 13.85 -26.27 16.96
CA PRO A 110 13.67 -27.69 17.26
C PRO A 110 13.24 -28.44 16.00
N GLY A 111 14.06 -29.39 15.53
CA GLY A 111 13.78 -30.20 14.35
C GLY A 111 14.44 -29.74 13.04
N ALA A 112 15.25 -28.68 13.07
CA ALA A 112 16.12 -28.36 11.93
C ALA A 112 17.09 -29.52 11.67
N PRO A 113 17.17 -30.07 10.45
CA PRO A 113 18.15 -31.09 10.11
C PRO A 113 19.54 -30.56 10.45
N GLN A 114 20.31 -31.34 11.22
CA GLN A 114 21.68 -31.03 11.63
C GLN A 114 22.50 -30.71 10.36
N GLY A 115 22.74 -29.43 10.10
CA GLY A 115 23.31 -28.94 8.84
C GLY A 115 22.64 -27.71 8.24
N GLN A 116 21.52 -27.21 8.79
CA GLN A 116 21.02 -25.88 8.41
C GLN A 116 22.05 -24.82 8.77
N LYS A 117 22.68 -24.25 7.74
CA LYS A 117 23.66 -23.19 7.86
C LYS A 117 22.95 -21.95 8.38
N GLU A 118 23.26 -21.56 9.62
CA GLU A 118 22.74 -20.33 10.21
C GLU A 118 23.33 -19.15 9.43
N LEU A 119 22.45 -18.39 8.77
CA LEU A 119 22.82 -17.07 8.29
C LEU A 119 23.14 -16.19 9.50
N ASP A 120 24.23 -15.42 9.40
CA ASP A 120 24.61 -14.49 10.46
C ASP A 120 23.46 -13.53 10.76
N ARG A 121 23.00 -13.53 12.01
CA ARG A 121 21.88 -12.72 12.47
C ARG A 121 22.14 -11.23 12.26
N ARG A 122 23.40 -10.80 12.35
CA ARG A 122 23.79 -9.41 12.11
C ARG A 122 23.60 -9.02 10.64
N THR A 123 24.02 -9.88 9.71
CA THR A 123 23.79 -9.67 8.27
C THR A 123 22.30 -9.63 7.94
N LEU A 124 21.50 -10.54 8.51
CA LEU A 124 20.05 -10.52 8.31
C LEU A 124 19.39 -9.26 8.85
N ALA A 125 19.79 -8.80 10.04
CA ALA A 125 19.27 -7.57 10.63
C ALA A 125 19.62 -6.34 9.78
N ALA A 126 20.85 -6.26 9.27
CA ALA A 126 21.27 -5.17 8.39
C ALA A 126 20.57 -5.18 7.02
N ALA A 127 20.23 -6.37 6.50
CA ALA A 127 19.53 -6.52 5.24
C ALA A 127 18.01 -6.27 5.33
N PHE A 128 17.43 -6.26 6.53
CA PHE A 128 15.98 -6.15 6.71
C PHE A 128 15.51 -4.71 6.58
N VAL A 129 14.50 -4.50 5.73
CA VAL A 129 13.83 -3.21 5.52
C VAL A 129 12.40 -3.31 6.03
N PRO A 130 12.03 -2.55 7.08
CA PRO A 130 10.67 -2.57 7.62
C PRO A 130 9.70 -1.88 6.66
N LEU A 131 8.45 -2.34 6.65
CA LEU A 131 7.32 -1.73 5.94
C LEU A 131 6.38 -1.04 6.94
N SER A 132 5.90 0.16 6.62
CA SER A 132 4.82 0.83 7.37
C SER A 132 3.46 0.53 6.73
N TYR A 133 2.39 0.58 7.52
CA TYR A 133 1.01 0.32 7.10
C TYR A 133 0.06 1.48 7.42
N ASP A 134 0.59 2.65 7.75
CA ASP A 134 -0.19 3.81 8.22
C ASP A 134 -1.24 4.28 7.20
N GLU A 135 -0.98 4.08 5.90
CA GLU A 135 -1.91 4.48 4.82
C GLU A 135 -2.98 3.42 4.50
N GLY A 136 -2.96 2.27 5.19
CA GLY A 136 -3.80 1.11 4.91
C GLY A 136 -3.23 0.17 3.85
N PHE A 137 -2.03 0.45 3.34
CA PHE A 137 -1.26 -0.41 2.44
C PHE A 137 0.24 -0.28 2.78
N PRO A 138 1.10 -1.25 2.38
CA PRO A 138 2.49 -1.22 2.77
C PRO A 138 3.30 -0.14 2.03
N THR A 139 4.01 0.67 2.79
CA THR A 139 4.92 1.71 2.33
C THR A 139 6.35 1.43 2.81
N LEU A 140 7.32 1.87 2.02
CA LEU A 140 8.72 1.92 2.38
C LEU A 140 8.98 3.04 3.41
N PRO A 141 10.15 3.06 4.09
CA PRO A 141 10.47 4.10 5.08
C PRO A 141 10.45 5.54 4.55
N ASP A 142 10.61 5.72 3.24
CA ASP A 142 10.51 7.01 2.54
C ASP A 142 9.05 7.42 2.23
N GLY A 143 8.08 6.58 2.60
CA GLY A 143 6.65 6.76 2.29
C GLY A 143 6.23 6.26 0.92
N SER A 144 7.17 5.79 0.07
CA SER A 144 6.82 5.29 -1.26
C SER A 144 6.08 3.94 -1.16
N PRO A 145 5.14 3.64 -2.05
CA PRO A 145 4.46 2.35 -2.04
C PRO A 145 5.40 1.16 -2.29
N PHE A 146 5.24 0.06 -1.56
CA PHE A 146 6.14 -1.11 -1.67
C PHE A 146 6.18 -1.77 -3.08
N TRP A 147 5.16 -1.56 -3.90
CA TRP A 147 5.15 -2.06 -5.28
C TRP A 147 5.87 -1.14 -6.28
N GLU A 148 6.44 -0.01 -5.86
CA GLU A 148 7.33 0.82 -6.69
C GLU A 148 8.72 0.19 -6.87
N GLN A 149 9.51 0.72 -7.80
CA GLN A 149 10.84 0.17 -8.13
C GLN A 149 11.74 0.22 -6.90
N LEU A 150 12.30 -0.94 -6.54
CA LEU A 150 13.25 -1.01 -5.42
C LEU A 150 14.62 -0.44 -5.85
N GLU A 151 15.38 0.14 -4.92
CA GLU A 151 16.70 0.75 -5.20
C GLU A 151 17.69 -0.19 -5.90
N PHE A 152 17.57 -1.49 -5.63
CA PHE A 152 18.42 -2.56 -6.17
C PHE A 152 17.74 -3.36 -7.29
N GLU A 153 16.53 -2.97 -7.72
CA GLU A 153 15.78 -3.64 -8.80
C GLU A 153 16.17 -3.05 -10.16
N PRO A 154 16.72 -3.86 -11.08
CA PRO A 154 17.08 -3.38 -12.40
C PRO A 154 15.82 -3.02 -13.20
N LEU A 155 15.94 -2.00 -14.05
CA LEU A 155 14.80 -1.41 -14.76
C LEU A 155 14.00 -2.44 -15.59
N ASN A 156 14.68 -3.40 -16.21
CA ASN A 156 14.04 -4.48 -16.96
C ASN A 156 13.18 -5.39 -16.08
N ALA A 157 13.63 -5.73 -14.87
CA ALA A 157 12.84 -6.49 -13.90
C ALA A 157 11.61 -5.71 -13.46
N PHE A 158 11.77 -4.41 -13.15
CA PHE A 158 10.65 -3.57 -12.76
C PHE A 158 9.61 -3.42 -13.88
N ASN A 159 10.04 -3.23 -15.13
CA ASN A 159 9.13 -3.17 -16.28
C ASN A 159 8.35 -4.48 -16.46
N ALA A 160 9.02 -5.63 -16.31
CA ALA A 160 8.36 -6.93 -16.33
C ALA A 160 7.38 -7.10 -15.16
N PHE A 161 7.71 -6.58 -13.98
CA PHE A 161 6.80 -6.54 -12.83
C PHE A 161 5.56 -5.68 -13.09
N ARG A 162 5.69 -4.52 -13.75
CA ARG A 162 4.53 -3.70 -14.14
C ARG A 162 3.60 -4.43 -15.10
N ALA A 163 4.16 -5.18 -16.06
CA ALA A 163 3.38 -6.06 -16.93
C ALA A 163 2.67 -7.17 -16.12
N TYR A 164 3.35 -7.74 -15.13
CA TYR A 164 2.77 -8.72 -14.20
C TYR A 164 1.62 -8.15 -13.37
N LEU A 165 1.72 -6.91 -12.88
CA LEU A 165 0.63 -6.24 -12.19
C LEU A 165 -0.59 -6.03 -13.11
N ALA A 166 -0.36 -5.68 -14.38
CA ALA A 166 -1.42 -5.42 -15.34
C ALA A 166 -2.30 -6.65 -15.62
N GLN A 167 -1.74 -7.88 -15.59
CA GLN A 167 -2.49 -9.13 -15.75
C GLN A 167 -3.59 -9.30 -14.69
N GLY A 168 -3.34 -8.83 -13.46
CA GLY A 168 -4.28 -8.97 -12.33
C GLY A 168 -5.60 -8.21 -12.50
N ARG A 169 -5.77 -7.45 -13.58
CA ARG A 169 -7.04 -6.77 -13.90
C ARG A 169 -8.07 -7.70 -14.52
N THR A 170 -7.63 -8.75 -15.21
CA THR A 170 -8.51 -9.63 -16.01
C THR A 170 -8.53 -11.07 -15.51
N GLY A 171 -7.69 -11.43 -14.53
CA GLY A 171 -7.67 -12.78 -13.96
C GLY A 171 -6.50 -13.02 -13.01
N ALA A 172 -6.22 -14.31 -12.76
CA ALA A 172 -5.06 -14.72 -11.99
C ALA A 172 -3.77 -14.37 -12.73
N ARG A 173 -2.80 -13.81 -12.00
CA ARG A 173 -1.48 -13.46 -12.56
C ARG A 173 -0.69 -14.74 -12.84
N GLN A 174 -0.10 -14.82 -14.03
CA GLN A 174 0.59 -16.00 -14.51
C GLN A 174 1.93 -15.57 -15.12
N LEU A 175 3.02 -16.01 -14.49
CA LEU A 175 4.37 -15.68 -14.91
C LEU A 175 4.65 -16.15 -16.35
N PHE A 176 4.14 -17.32 -16.73
CA PHE A 176 4.29 -17.88 -18.07
C PHE A 176 3.53 -17.09 -19.15
N SER A 177 2.50 -16.33 -18.78
CA SER A 177 1.78 -15.46 -19.72
C SER A 177 2.50 -14.14 -19.97
N LEU A 178 3.54 -13.81 -19.20
CA LEU A 178 4.33 -12.59 -19.44
C LEU A 178 5.19 -12.66 -20.68
N ASP A 179 5.67 -13.85 -21.04
CA ASP A 179 6.55 -14.03 -22.19
C ASP A 179 5.87 -13.54 -23.48
N ASP A 180 4.60 -13.93 -23.68
CA ASP A 180 3.78 -13.48 -24.80
C ASP A 180 3.50 -11.96 -24.75
N PHE A 181 3.29 -11.41 -23.55
CA PHE A 181 3.05 -9.97 -23.39
C PHE A 181 4.29 -9.13 -23.69
N LEU A 182 5.46 -9.52 -23.18
CA LEU A 182 6.73 -8.84 -23.40
C LEU A 182 7.15 -8.92 -24.87
N SER A 183 6.96 -10.09 -25.50
CA SER A 183 7.22 -10.28 -26.93
C SER A 183 6.35 -9.35 -27.79
N LYS A 184 5.07 -9.22 -27.45
CA LYS A 184 4.14 -8.29 -28.13
C LYS A 184 4.53 -6.82 -27.92
N GLN A 185 5.00 -6.48 -26.71
CA GLN A 185 5.44 -5.13 -26.41
C GLN A 185 6.70 -4.75 -27.21
N GLN A 186 7.69 -5.65 -27.27
CA GLN A 186 8.90 -5.45 -28.08
C GLN A 186 8.55 -5.25 -29.57
N ALA A 187 7.68 -6.09 -30.13
CA ALA A 187 7.24 -5.95 -31.53
C ALA A 187 6.48 -4.63 -31.77
N ALA A 188 5.74 -4.13 -30.78
CA ALA A 188 5.05 -2.84 -30.88
C ALA A 188 6.03 -1.66 -30.83
N ASP A 189 7.06 -1.74 -29.99
CA ASP A 189 8.10 -0.70 -29.86
C ASP A 189 8.99 -0.66 -31.12
N GLU A 190 9.34 -1.80 -31.70
CA GLU A 190 10.05 -1.89 -33.00
C GLU A 190 9.24 -1.23 -34.11
N LYS A 191 7.94 -1.55 -34.20
CA LYS A 191 7.04 -0.93 -35.18
C LYS A 191 6.87 0.58 -34.96
N ALA A 192 6.89 1.04 -33.71
CA ALA A 192 6.83 2.46 -33.39
C ALA A 192 8.09 3.20 -33.85
N LYS A 193 9.28 2.60 -33.68
CA LYS A 193 10.56 3.14 -34.18
C LYS A 193 10.59 3.19 -35.71
N GLU A 194 10.13 2.13 -36.39
CA GLU A 194 10.02 2.14 -37.86
C GLU A 194 9.13 3.27 -38.38
N SER A 195 8.10 3.65 -37.62
CA SER A 195 7.20 4.76 -38.00
C SER A 195 7.76 6.15 -37.71
N SER A 196 8.73 6.30 -36.80
CA SER A 196 9.34 7.60 -36.50
C SER A 196 10.45 8.00 -37.47
N ASP A 197 11.07 7.02 -38.15
CA ASP A 197 12.23 7.25 -39.02
C ASP A 197 11.87 7.66 -40.46
N ALA A 198 10.58 7.79 -40.79
CA ALA A 198 10.15 8.04 -42.17
C ALA A 198 10.18 9.53 -42.61
N ASP A 199 10.29 10.51 -41.71
CA ASP A 199 10.04 11.92 -42.07
C ASP A 199 11.05 12.99 -41.57
N ASP A 200 12.18 12.63 -40.92
CA ASP A 200 13.21 13.64 -40.52
C ASP A 200 14.59 13.41 -41.18
N PRO A 201 14.83 13.95 -42.40
CA PRO A 201 16.06 13.75 -43.16
C PRO A 201 17.30 14.53 -42.63
N LEU A 202 17.33 14.98 -41.38
CA LEU A 202 18.41 15.83 -40.85
C LEU A 202 19.11 15.33 -39.57
N CYS A 203 18.77 14.17 -39.01
CA CYS A 203 19.51 13.61 -37.87
C CYS A 203 20.62 12.65 -38.31
N ASP A 204 21.87 13.01 -37.98
CA ASP A 204 23.10 12.28 -38.29
C ASP A 204 23.10 10.87 -37.65
N PRO A 205 23.11 9.77 -38.45
CA PRO A 205 22.95 8.41 -37.96
C PRO A 205 24.17 7.84 -37.20
N ASN A 206 25.20 8.65 -36.94
CA ASN A 206 26.44 8.21 -36.29
C ASN A 206 26.56 8.50 -34.79
N LEU A 207 25.51 9.01 -34.13
CA LEU A 207 25.54 9.14 -32.67
C LEU A 207 25.12 7.82 -32.00
N TYR A 208 26.07 6.89 -31.96
CA TYR A 208 25.97 5.58 -31.32
C TYR A 208 25.53 5.71 -29.85
N ASP A 209 24.33 5.24 -29.50
CA ASP A 209 23.88 5.11 -28.11
C ASP A 209 24.38 3.77 -27.53
N PRO A 210 25.36 3.79 -26.61
CA PRO A 210 25.96 2.57 -26.05
C PRO A 210 25.06 1.84 -25.03
N THR A 211 23.82 2.26 -24.80
CA THR A 211 22.94 1.61 -23.80
C THR A 211 21.96 0.56 -24.34
N THR A 212 21.94 0.34 -25.66
CA THR A 212 21.05 -0.67 -26.26
C THR A 212 21.63 -2.08 -26.07
N VAL A 213 21.30 -2.73 -24.96
CA VAL A 213 21.70 -4.11 -24.66
C VAL A 213 20.91 -5.06 -25.57
N HIS A 214 21.51 -5.48 -26.69
CA HIS A 214 20.98 -6.53 -27.57
C HIS A 214 20.90 -7.87 -26.83
N MET A 215 19.73 -8.51 -26.84
CA MET A 215 19.42 -9.76 -26.13
C MET A 215 19.34 -10.97 -27.10
N ASP A 216 20.02 -10.93 -28.25
CA ASP A 216 19.57 -11.64 -29.46
C ASP A 216 20.18 -13.04 -29.75
N THR A 217 20.72 -13.81 -28.81
CA THR A 217 21.36 -15.11 -29.22
C THR A 217 21.33 -16.28 -28.25
N ILE A 218 20.24 -16.43 -27.50
CA ILE A 218 19.95 -17.64 -26.70
C ILE A 218 18.48 -17.99 -26.99
N ASN A 219 18.11 -19.28 -27.05
CA ASN A 219 16.70 -19.72 -27.21
C ASN A 219 15.79 -18.83 -26.34
N PRO A 220 15.05 -17.88 -26.93
CA PRO A 220 14.61 -16.70 -26.19
C PRO A 220 13.63 -17.10 -25.08
N ASN A 221 12.70 -18.00 -25.39
CA ASN A 221 11.57 -18.25 -24.50
C ASN A 221 11.96 -19.02 -23.23
N LEU A 222 12.87 -20.01 -23.30
CA LEU A 222 13.24 -20.79 -22.11
C LEU A 222 14.12 -19.97 -21.15
N ALA A 223 15.04 -19.18 -21.70
CA ALA A 223 15.88 -18.28 -20.90
C ALA A 223 15.05 -17.17 -20.24
N VAL A 224 14.04 -16.64 -20.93
CA VAL A 224 13.16 -15.58 -20.39
C VAL A 224 12.37 -16.08 -19.19
N VAL A 225 11.77 -17.29 -19.25
CA VAL A 225 11.00 -17.82 -18.12
C VAL A 225 11.88 -18.06 -16.89
N GLU A 226 13.10 -18.55 -17.07
CA GLU A 226 14.06 -18.72 -15.96
C GLU A 226 14.42 -17.38 -15.32
N VAL A 227 14.73 -16.36 -16.14
CA VAL A 227 15.04 -15.01 -15.66
C VAL A 227 13.84 -14.36 -14.96
N LEU A 228 12.62 -14.51 -15.50
CA LEU A 228 11.40 -14.02 -14.86
C LEU A 228 11.13 -14.74 -13.53
N THR A 229 11.42 -16.05 -13.46
CA THR A 229 11.27 -16.82 -12.22
C THR A 229 12.28 -16.35 -11.17
N GLU A 230 13.51 -16.03 -11.59
CA GLU A 230 14.50 -15.42 -10.73
C GLU A 230 14.02 -14.06 -10.22
N PHE A 231 13.59 -13.16 -11.11
CA PHE A 231 13.05 -11.84 -10.73
C PHE A 231 11.86 -11.93 -9.78
N PHE A 232 10.95 -12.87 -10.02
CA PHE A 232 9.77 -13.09 -9.21
C PHE A 232 10.10 -13.30 -7.73
N HIS A 233 11.16 -14.06 -7.46
CA HIS A 233 11.62 -14.34 -6.11
C HIS A 233 12.58 -13.28 -5.57
N LEU A 234 13.55 -12.83 -6.38
CA LEU A 234 14.56 -11.85 -5.95
C LEU A 234 13.92 -10.52 -5.53
N TYR A 235 12.90 -10.07 -6.26
CA TYR A 235 12.26 -8.77 -6.05
C TYR A 235 10.85 -8.88 -5.46
N TYR A 236 10.55 -10.01 -4.80
CA TYR A 236 9.33 -10.23 -4.01
C TYR A 236 8.03 -9.91 -4.76
N TRP A 237 7.93 -10.28 -6.05
CA TRP A 237 6.80 -9.92 -6.90
C TRP A 237 5.45 -10.39 -6.35
N SER A 238 5.41 -11.55 -5.69
CA SER A 238 4.20 -12.08 -5.06
C SER A 238 3.67 -11.15 -3.94
N LEU A 239 4.56 -10.72 -3.04
CA LEU A 239 4.23 -9.84 -1.92
C LEU A 239 3.87 -8.44 -2.42
N ARG A 240 4.63 -7.90 -3.38
CA ARG A 240 4.36 -6.59 -3.98
C ARG A 240 3.05 -6.57 -4.77
N ALA A 241 2.72 -7.65 -5.50
CA ALA A 241 1.44 -7.75 -6.19
C ALA A 241 0.25 -7.79 -5.22
N ARG A 242 0.36 -8.52 -4.11
CA ARG A 242 -0.66 -8.52 -3.05
C ARG A 242 -0.83 -7.12 -2.43
N SER A 243 0.29 -6.43 -2.21
CA SER A 243 0.32 -5.06 -1.69
C SER A 243 -0.39 -4.08 -2.62
N TYR A 244 -0.15 -4.20 -3.92
CA TYR A 244 -0.86 -3.41 -4.94
C TYR A 244 -2.36 -3.69 -4.96
N ASP A 245 -2.77 -4.94 -4.78
CA ASP A 245 -4.20 -5.30 -4.70
C ASP A 245 -4.87 -4.71 -3.45
N LEU A 246 -4.17 -4.73 -2.31
CA LEU A 246 -4.64 -4.08 -1.08
C LEU A 246 -4.84 -2.57 -1.28
N PHE A 247 -3.86 -1.89 -1.89
CA PHE A 247 -3.99 -0.48 -2.24
C PHE A 247 -5.21 -0.20 -3.12
N ARG A 248 -5.47 -1.02 -4.13
CA ARG A 248 -6.66 -0.85 -4.97
C ARG A 248 -7.96 -0.98 -4.18
N ALA A 249 -8.02 -1.88 -3.21
CA ALA A 249 -9.16 -2.00 -2.32
C ALA A 249 -9.34 -0.75 -1.44
N VAL A 250 -8.25 -0.23 -0.87
CA VAL A 250 -8.25 1.02 -0.08
C VAL A 250 -8.69 2.21 -0.92
N VAL A 251 -8.15 2.39 -2.13
CA VAL A 251 -8.56 3.46 -3.06
C VAL A 251 -10.03 3.34 -3.42
N ALA A 252 -10.52 2.15 -3.76
CA ALA A 252 -11.92 1.94 -4.09
C ALA A 252 -12.84 2.28 -2.91
N ARG A 253 -12.41 1.99 -1.68
CA ARG A 253 -13.11 2.37 -0.45
C ARG A 253 -13.13 3.89 -0.26
N ARG A 254 -11.98 4.56 -0.33
CA ARG A 254 -11.89 6.03 -0.21
C ARG A 254 -12.74 6.73 -1.26
N THR A 255 -12.69 6.28 -2.52
CA THR A 255 -13.54 6.83 -3.59
C THR A 255 -15.03 6.64 -3.31
N ARG A 256 -15.44 5.53 -2.68
CA ARG A 256 -16.84 5.33 -2.28
C ARG A 256 -17.24 6.30 -1.16
N GLU A 257 -16.38 6.48 -0.16
CA GLU A 257 -16.58 7.40 0.95
C GLU A 257 -16.68 8.85 0.44
N GLU A 258 -15.79 9.28 -0.45
CA GLU A 258 -15.86 10.59 -1.10
C GLU A 258 -17.15 10.81 -1.89
N ARG A 259 -17.62 9.79 -2.62
CA ARG A 259 -18.91 9.87 -3.33
C ARG A 259 -20.09 9.97 -2.37
N ALA A 260 -20.06 9.24 -1.26
CA ALA A 260 -21.10 9.33 -0.24
C ALA A 260 -21.17 10.76 0.34
N LEU A 261 -20.03 11.34 0.74
CA LEU A 261 -19.93 12.72 1.22
C LEU A 261 -20.42 13.74 0.19
N SER A 262 -20.09 13.54 -1.09
CA SER A 262 -20.55 14.40 -2.20
C SER A 262 -22.06 14.32 -2.41
N ILE A 263 -22.64 13.12 -2.31
CA ILE A 263 -24.08 12.90 -2.40
C ILE A 263 -24.79 13.55 -1.21
N GLU A 264 -24.27 13.40 0.01
CA GLU A 264 -24.80 14.05 1.22
C GLU A 264 -24.82 15.57 1.07
N SER A 265 -23.71 16.17 0.62
CA SER A 265 -23.63 17.61 0.34
C SER A 265 -24.66 18.04 -0.72
N THR A 266 -24.79 17.27 -1.80
CA THR A 266 -25.78 17.55 -2.85
C THR A 266 -27.21 17.46 -2.32
N HIS A 267 -27.53 16.44 -1.53
CA HIS A 267 -28.85 16.28 -0.91
C HIS A 267 -29.16 17.43 0.04
N TYR A 268 -28.19 17.86 0.84
CA TYR A 268 -28.32 19.02 1.72
C TYR A 268 -28.68 20.29 0.92
N ILE A 269 -27.89 20.64 -0.09
CA ILE A 269 -28.09 21.85 -0.91
C ILE A 269 -29.46 21.81 -1.61
N ARG A 270 -29.86 20.65 -2.13
CA ARG A 270 -31.16 20.49 -2.79
C ARG A 270 -32.32 20.60 -1.81
N ALA A 271 -32.19 19.98 -0.63
CA ALA A 271 -33.21 20.06 0.41
C ALA A 271 -33.38 21.49 0.93
N GLU A 272 -32.27 22.20 1.16
CA GLU A 272 -32.27 23.62 1.56
C GLU A 272 -32.92 24.51 0.48
N ALA A 273 -32.57 24.32 -0.80
CA ALA A 273 -33.18 25.07 -1.88
C ALA A 273 -34.70 24.82 -1.99
N LEU A 274 -35.15 23.58 -1.81
CA LEU A 274 -36.57 23.24 -1.77
C LEU A 274 -37.28 23.83 -0.55
N LEU A 275 -36.61 23.82 0.60
CA LEU A 275 -37.13 24.40 1.84
C LEU A 275 -37.32 25.91 1.71
N ASN A 276 -36.35 26.61 1.11
CA ASN A 276 -36.45 28.03 0.81
C ASN A 276 -37.60 28.35 -0.15
N ARG A 277 -37.82 27.51 -1.17
CA ARG A 277 -38.98 27.63 -2.07
C ARG A 277 -40.30 27.39 -1.33
N LEU A 278 -40.34 26.42 -0.42
CA LEU A 278 -41.51 26.15 0.41
C LEU A 278 -41.83 27.36 1.30
N TYR A 279 -40.81 28.00 1.90
CA TYR A 279 -40.99 29.24 2.67
C TYR A 279 -41.55 30.38 1.83
N MET A 280 -41.09 30.54 0.59
CA MET A 280 -41.66 31.55 -0.31
C MET A 280 -43.12 31.24 -0.65
N ALA A 281 -43.43 29.98 -0.96
CA ALA A 281 -44.79 29.55 -1.29
C ALA A 281 -45.76 29.65 -0.11
N MET A 282 -45.31 29.45 1.13
CA MET A 282 -46.12 29.64 2.34
C MET A 282 -46.57 31.08 2.57
N ASN A 283 -45.91 32.06 1.94
CA ASN A 283 -46.30 33.46 2.02
C ASN A 283 -47.25 33.89 0.89
N ASP A 284 -47.62 32.97 -0.01
CA ASP A 284 -48.52 33.21 -1.13
C ASP A 284 -49.92 32.63 -0.84
N ASP A 285 -50.93 33.49 -0.80
CA ASP A 285 -52.32 33.08 -0.50
C ASP A 285 -52.89 32.13 -1.58
N GLU A 286 -52.46 32.26 -2.84
CA GLU A 286 -52.92 31.42 -3.95
C GLU A 286 -52.38 29.98 -3.85
N PHE A 287 -51.24 29.80 -3.18
CA PHE A 287 -50.63 28.49 -2.98
C PHE A 287 -51.46 27.57 -2.07
N PHE A 288 -52.15 28.15 -1.07
CA PHE A 288 -53.02 27.40 -0.16
C PHE A 288 -54.26 26.83 -0.84
N GLU A 289 -54.65 27.36 -2.00
CA GLU A 289 -55.73 26.79 -2.81
C GLU A 289 -55.28 25.50 -3.55
N GLN A 290 -53.99 25.37 -3.85
CA GLN A 290 -53.45 24.26 -4.64
C GLN A 290 -52.88 23.12 -3.78
N LEU A 291 -52.27 23.43 -2.64
CA LEU A 291 -51.60 22.45 -1.78
C LEU A 291 -52.31 22.31 -0.43
N THR A 292 -52.65 21.07 -0.05
CA THR A 292 -53.23 20.85 1.28
C THR A 292 -52.22 21.19 2.39
N PRO A 293 -52.63 21.83 3.50
CA PRO A 293 -51.74 22.13 4.62
C PRO A 293 -50.99 20.90 5.17
N LYS A 294 -51.62 19.72 5.09
CA LYS A 294 -51.00 18.45 5.47
C LYS A 294 -49.81 18.10 4.58
N ALA A 295 -49.98 18.17 3.26
CA ALA A 295 -48.90 17.88 2.32
C ALA A 295 -47.70 18.83 2.51
N MET A 296 -47.96 20.09 2.85
CA MET A 296 -46.93 21.08 3.16
C MET A 296 -46.13 20.71 4.42
N ILE A 297 -46.81 20.35 5.52
CA ILE A 297 -46.17 19.94 6.77
C ILE A 297 -45.37 18.65 6.57
N ASP A 298 -45.90 17.69 5.82
CA ASP A 298 -45.21 16.43 5.53
C ASP A 298 -43.95 16.68 4.67
N LEU A 299 -44.02 17.54 3.65
CA LEU A 299 -42.86 17.96 2.86
C LEU A 299 -41.81 18.67 3.72
N TYR A 300 -42.22 19.59 4.59
CA TYR A 300 -41.32 20.30 5.52
C TYR A 300 -40.58 19.32 6.44
N LYS A 301 -41.29 18.32 6.99
CA LYS A 301 -40.71 17.27 7.84
C LYS A 301 -39.70 16.43 7.07
N GLU A 302 -40.02 15.99 5.86
CA GLU A 302 -39.10 15.19 5.04
C GLU A 302 -37.86 15.99 4.63
N LEU A 303 -38.00 17.26 4.23
CA LEU A 303 -36.86 18.12 3.89
C LEU A 303 -35.93 18.32 5.10
N THR A 304 -36.51 18.60 6.28
CA THR A 304 -35.75 18.74 7.52
C THR A 304 -35.05 17.43 7.90
N ARG A 305 -35.72 16.28 7.71
CA ARG A 305 -35.12 14.95 7.92
C ARG A 305 -33.92 14.72 6.99
N VAL A 306 -34.05 15.03 5.71
CA VAL A 306 -32.95 14.88 4.73
C VAL A 306 -31.77 15.78 5.09
N MET A 307 -32.02 17.03 5.47
CA MET A 307 -30.95 17.94 5.90
C MET A 307 -30.23 17.41 7.14
N ARG A 308 -30.97 16.90 8.15
CA ARG A 308 -30.38 16.30 9.35
C ARG A 308 -29.49 15.11 9.02
N ILE A 309 -29.99 14.17 8.21
CA ILE A 309 -29.22 12.99 7.79
C ILE A 309 -27.94 13.43 7.05
N SER A 310 -28.07 14.40 6.14
CA SER A 310 -26.93 14.92 5.36
C SER A 310 -25.90 15.67 6.22
N SER A 311 -26.28 16.14 7.42
CA SER A 311 -25.37 16.75 8.39
C SER A 311 -24.84 15.75 9.43
N GLY A 312 -25.05 14.44 9.25
CA GLY A 312 -24.64 13.40 10.19
C GLY A 312 -25.49 13.31 11.46
N LEU A 313 -26.68 13.94 11.48
CA LEU A 313 -27.62 13.88 12.60
C LEU A 313 -28.71 12.82 12.34
N PRO A 314 -29.27 12.20 13.39
CA PRO A 314 -30.39 11.27 13.23
C PRO A 314 -31.61 11.99 12.63
N GLY A 315 -32.20 11.40 11.60
CA GLY A 315 -33.33 11.97 10.86
C GLY A 315 -34.63 12.11 11.68
N SER A 316 -34.80 11.29 12.72
CA SER A 316 -36.03 11.26 13.54
C SER A 316 -36.08 12.32 14.64
N GLY A 317 -35.03 13.13 14.81
CA GLY A 317 -34.92 13.98 16.00
C GLY A 317 -34.47 13.20 17.24
N PRO A 318 -34.16 13.89 18.34
CA PRO A 318 -34.07 13.24 19.66
C PRO A 318 -35.43 12.60 19.96
N LEU A 319 -35.47 11.27 20.17
CA LEU A 319 -36.69 10.60 20.59
C LEU A 319 -37.07 11.10 21.99
N GLU A 320 -38.23 11.74 22.13
CA GLU A 320 -38.74 12.20 23.43
C GLU A 320 -38.81 11.02 24.41
N GLY A 321 -38.01 11.07 25.48
CA GLY A 321 -38.05 10.09 26.57
C GLY A 321 -36.98 9.01 26.55
N GLN A 322 -36.19 8.86 25.48
CA GLN A 322 -34.96 8.07 25.51
C GLN A 322 -33.79 9.03 25.69
N ALA A 323 -33.27 9.11 26.93
CA ALA A 323 -31.97 9.73 27.15
C ALA A 323 -31.00 9.12 26.12
N PRO A 324 -30.28 9.93 25.33
CA PRO A 324 -29.41 9.40 24.30
C PRO A 324 -28.44 8.46 24.99
N GLN A 325 -28.58 7.16 24.75
CA GLN A 325 -27.41 6.30 24.84
C GLN A 325 -26.49 6.89 23.78
N GLN A 326 -25.51 7.67 24.23
CA GLN A 326 -24.50 8.26 23.40
C GLN A 326 -23.64 7.13 22.85
N THR A 327 -24.19 6.33 21.93
CA THR A 327 -23.39 5.72 20.89
C THR A 327 -22.92 6.89 20.04
N SER A 328 -21.83 7.50 20.51
CA SER A 328 -21.02 8.45 19.76
C SER A 328 -20.87 7.90 18.34
N VAL A 329 -20.96 8.77 17.34
CA VAL A 329 -20.67 8.39 15.95
C VAL A 329 -19.31 7.70 15.84
N GLU A 330 -18.38 8.06 16.73
CA GLU A 330 -17.09 7.39 16.91
C GLU A 330 -17.24 5.94 17.39
N LEU A 331 -18.18 5.64 18.28
CA LEU A 331 -18.47 4.28 18.76
C LEU A 331 -19.10 3.42 17.66
N ILE A 332 -19.99 4.00 16.84
CA ILE A 332 -20.59 3.33 15.68
C ILE A 332 -19.56 3.11 14.57
N LEU A 333 -18.69 4.08 14.30
CA LEU A 333 -17.59 3.94 13.33
C LEU A 333 -16.52 2.95 13.83
N ARG A 334 -16.24 2.93 15.14
CA ARG A 334 -15.35 1.96 15.78
C ARG A 334 -15.95 0.55 15.75
N GLU A 335 -17.25 0.40 16.01
CA GLU A 335 -17.94 -0.88 15.94
C GLU A 335 -18.06 -1.37 14.48
N ALA A 336 -18.32 -0.48 13.52
CA ALA A 336 -18.33 -0.82 12.09
C ALA A 336 -16.94 -1.15 11.53
N SER A 337 -15.87 -0.58 12.08
CA SER A 337 -14.49 -0.91 11.72
C SER A 337 -13.96 -2.15 12.43
N GLN A 338 -14.42 -2.43 13.66
CA GLN A 338 -14.09 -3.65 14.41
C GLN A 338 -14.91 -4.86 13.97
N GLY A 339 -16.15 -4.68 13.52
CA GLY A 339 -17.06 -5.77 13.10
C GLY A 339 -16.63 -6.53 11.83
N PHE A 340 -15.62 -6.06 11.10
CA PHE A 340 -15.01 -6.80 9.99
C PHE A 340 -13.75 -7.59 10.38
N ILE A 341 -13.28 -7.45 11.63
CA ILE A 341 -12.19 -8.24 12.20
C ILE A 341 -12.80 -9.12 13.31
N ALA A 342 -13.74 -9.99 12.93
CA ALA A 342 -14.13 -11.08 13.81
C ALA A 342 -13.03 -12.16 13.77
N ASP A 343 -12.31 -12.23 14.89
CA ASP A 343 -11.27 -13.18 15.25
C ASP A 343 -11.86 -14.55 15.60
N ASP A 344 -12.57 -15.17 14.66
CA ASP A 344 -13.10 -16.52 14.86
C ASP A 344 -13.17 -17.22 13.50
N GLY A 345 -12.00 -17.69 13.03
CA GLY A 345 -11.90 -18.58 11.89
C GLY A 345 -12.65 -19.88 12.14
N GLN A 346 -13.98 -19.87 11.97
CA GLN A 346 -14.83 -21.03 11.67
C GLN A 346 -16.32 -20.72 11.38
N GLY A 347 -16.74 -19.45 11.35
CA GLY A 347 -18.08 -19.09 10.85
C GLY A 347 -18.08 -18.97 9.33
N THR A 348 -18.72 -19.92 8.64
CA THR A 348 -18.87 -19.84 7.17
C THR A 348 -19.64 -18.57 6.78
N GLU A 349 -19.06 -17.75 5.91
CA GLU A 349 -19.61 -16.53 5.29
C GLU A 349 -21.07 -16.66 4.79
N ALA A 350 -21.50 -17.91 4.54
CA ALA A 350 -22.87 -18.29 4.19
C ALA A 350 -23.91 -18.07 5.31
N GLU A 351 -23.55 -18.20 6.58
CA GLU A 351 -24.48 -18.01 7.70
C GLU A 351 -24.74 -16.52 7.98
N TYR A 352 -23.69 -15.69 7.90
CA TYR A 352 -23.84 -14.24 8.03
C TYR A 352 -24.70 -13.66 6.89
N SER A 353 -24.49 -14.15 5.67
CA SER A 353 -25.30 -13.76 4.51
C SER A 353 -26.77 -14.19 4.63
N ARG A 354 -27.06 -15.32 5.31
CA ARG A 354 -28.44 -15.74 5.60
C ARG A 354 -29.08 -14.87 6.67
N HIS A 355 -28.36 -14.57 7.74
CA HIS A 355 -28.91 -13.78 8.85
C HIS A 355 -29.24 -12.34 8.45
N VAL A 356 -28.40 -11.71 7.63
CA VAL A 356 -28.69 -10.37 7.07
C VAL A 356 -29.89 -10.42 6.12
N ARG A 357 -30.02 -11.47 5.31
CA ARG A 357 -31.14 -11.63 4.39
C ARG A 357 -32.47 -11.83 5.12
N ASP A 358 -32.48 -12.61 6.18
CA ASP A 358 -33.70 -12.89 6.95
C ASP A 358 -34.14 -11.67 7.77
N THR A 359 -33.19 -10.89 8.30
CA THR A 359 -33.48 -9.63 9.03
C THR A 359 -34.03 -8.53 8.13
N ILE A 360 -33.69 -8.52 6.83
CA ILE A 360 -34.21 -7.54 5.87
C ILE A 360 -35.61 -7.94 5.34
N LEU A 361 -35.95 -9.22 5.41
CA LEU A 361 -37.22 -9.76 4.88
C LEU A 361 -38.29 -9.97 5.95
N SER A 362 -37.96 -9.80 7.23
CA SER A 362 -38.91 -9.70 8.36
C SER A 362 -39.24 -8.25 8.67
#